data_AF-A0A2P4Q426-F1
#
_entry.id   AF-A0A2P4Q426-F1
#
_cell.length_a   1.000
_cell.length_b   1.000
_cell.length_c   1.000
_cell.angle_alpha   90.00
_cell.angle_beta   90.00
_cell.angle_gamma   90.00
#
_symmetry.space_group_name_H-M   'P 1'
#
loop_
_entity.id
_entity.type
_entity.pdbx_description
1 polymer ?
#
loop_
_entity_poly.entity_id
_entity_poly.type
_entity_poly.pdbx_seq_one_letter_code
_entity_poly.pdbx_strand_id
1 'polypeptide(L)'
;MSNNLLQDLCQSKNLSEKFSLKPLTAIENIDDIIESYKPVKEFLTSIEFRELVNKIDKAFIVSQLKAFLKKRDLDYKLKKVKLIEKLISEVWKVEIKVEEQYIQAKPIDLFFMLGPDGKTLRELESQSNVKIKIDLKNLSYTIAGSPQDIEKAKDMIKRVTSYQSVTMELPSHIKNNNKSLQEIPFVQDICMSLRIFIEVDTNKQLIISGPLQQNIKEASRLLNFAWHQPDQNETDLLLCNDTANFNEYSFFPIHDSETMSLYNRYLNWHRVGRVGPKVF
;
A
#
# COMPACT_ATOMS: atom_id res chain seq x y z
N MET A 1 4.62 19.20 -48.34
CA MET A 1 6.08 19.43 -48.16
C MET A 1 6.52 18.61 -46.95
N SER A 2 6.77 17.30 -47.08
CA SER A 2 8.02 16.67 -47.52
C SER A 2 9.26 17.18 -46.75
N ASN A 3 9.56 16.53 -45.61
CA ASN A 3 10.94 16.29 -45.13
C ASN A 3 11.09 15.47 -43.83
N ASN A 4 10.04 14.84 -43.25
CA ASN A 4 10.22 14.07 -42.00
C ASN A 4 10.47 12.57 -42.17
N LEU A 5 10.05 11.94 -43.28
CA LEU A 5 10.22 10.49 -43.45
C LEU A 5 11.70 10.05 -43.47
N LEU A 6 12.58 10.83 -44.10
CA LEU A 6 14.02 10.53 -44.16
C LEU A 6 14.76 10.85 -42.84
N GLN A 7 14.34 11.88 -42.11
CA GLN A 7 14.88 12.15 -40.77
C GLN A 7 14.43 11.10 -39.75
N ASP A 8 13.19 10.62 -39.84
CA ASP A 8 12.67 9.53 -39.01
C ASP A 8 13.32 8.17 -39.37
N LEU A 9 13.62 7.93 -40.65
CA LEU A 9 14.44 6.77 -41.11
C LEU A 9 15.90 6.83 -40.63
N CYS A 10 16.46 8.01 -40.40
CA CYS A 10 17.79 8.12 -39.77
C CYS A 10 17.73 7.92 -38.25
N GLN A 11 16.62 8.30 -37.60
CA GLN A 11 16.37 7.98 -36.19
C GLN A 11 16.07 6.48 -35.97
N SER A 12 15.58 5.77 -37.00
CA SER A 12 15.34 4.32 -36.95
C SER A 12 16.63 3.49 -36.83
N LYS A 13 17.77 3.98 -37.32
CA LYS A 13 19.09 3.33 -37.11
C LYS A 13 19.49 3.26 -35.63
N ASN A 14 19.20 4.30 -34.85
CA ASN A 14 19.43 4.29 -33.39
C ASN A 14 18.38 3.43 -32.64
N LEU A 15 17.21 3.18 -33.24
CA LEU A 15 16.16 2.31 -32.69
C LEU A 15 16.43 0.82 -32.95
N SER A 16 16.98 0.49 -34.12
CA SER A 16 17.34 -0.88 -34.49
C SER A 16 18.42 -1.47 -33.58
N GLU A 17 19.36 -0.66 -33.09
CA GLU A 17 20.41 -1.14 -32.17
C GLU A 17 19.88 -1.39 -30.75
N LYS A 18 18.91 -0.59 -30.27
CA LYS A 18 18.41 -0.67 -28.88
C LYS A 18 17.30 -1.72 -28.68
N PHE A 19 16.47 -1.97 -29.70
CA PHE A 19 15.33 -2.91 -29.64
C PHE A 19 15.46 -4.10 -30.61
N SER A 20 16.61 -4.21 -31.29
CA SER A 20 16.91 -5.27 -32.26
C SER A 20 15.80 -5.45 -33.31
N LEU A 21 15.24 -4.37 -33.86
CA LEU A 21 14.10 -4.44 -34.78
C LEU A 21 14.43 -5.28 -36.05
N LYS A 22 13.42 -5.91 -36.67
CA LYS A 22 13.62 -6.62 -37.95
C LYS A 22 14.06 -5.63 -39.03
N PRO A 23 15.06 -5.97 -39.86
CA PRO A 23 15.51 -5.09 -40.95
C PRO A 23 14.40 -4.94 -41.99
N LEU A 24 14.13 -3.69 -42.39
CA LEU A 24 13.20 -3.35 -43.46
C LEU A 24 13.81 -3.73 -44.83
N THR A 25 13.15 -4.61 -45.57
CA THR A 25 13.35 -4.76 -47.02
C THR A 25 12.30 -3.92 -47.75
N ALA A 26 12.75 -2.98 -48.59
CA ALA A 26 11.98 -2.14 -49.54
C ALA A 26 10.63 -1.58 -49.03
N ILE A 27 10.57 -0.27 -48.76
CA ILE A 27 9.36 0.40 -48.29
C ILE A 27 8.28 0.37 -49.38
N GLU A 28 7.23 -0.43 -49.21
CA GLU A 28 6.08 -0.45 -50.12
C GLU A 28 4.73 -0.14 -49.45
N ASN A 29 4.57 -0.25 -48.11
CA ASN A 29 3.27 0.05 -47.47
C ASN A 29 3.35 0.54 -46.00
N ILE A 30 2.30 1.25 -45.55
CA ILE A 30 2.15 1.74 -44.15
C ILE A 30 2.15 0.57 -43.15
N ASP A 31 1.63 -0.59 -43.56
CA ASP A 31 1.57 -1.80 -42.74
C ASP A 31 2.99 -2.35 -42.44
N ASP A 32 3.91 -2.27 -43.41
CA ASP A 32 5.30 -2.72 -43.25
C ASP A 32 6.08 -1.79 -42.32
N ILE A 33 5.74 -0.49 -42.37
CA ILE A 33 6.28 0.50 -41.44
C ILE A 33 5.78 0.20 -40.02
N ILE A 34 4.51 -0.15 -39.83
CA ILE A 34 4.00 -0.55 -38.50
C ILE A 34 4.75 -1.78 -37.99
N GLU A 35 4.88 -2.84 -38.80
CA GLU A 35 5.59 -4.07 -38.41
C GLU A 35 7.09 -3.84 -38.12
N SER A 36 7.72 -2.81 -38.68
CA SER A 36 9.11 -2.46 -38.36
C SER A 36 9.31 -2.01 -36.91
N TYR A 37 8.26 -1.52 -36.23
CA TYR A 37 8.31 -1.17 -34.81
C TYR A 37 8.14 -2.39 -33.89
N LYS A 38 7.93 -3.60 -34.44
CA LYS A 38 7.86 -4.82 -33.65
C LYS A 38 9.21 -5.11 -32.99
N PRO A 39 9.28 -5.18 -31.65
CA PRO A 39 10.51 -5.57 -30.95
C PRO A 39 10.85 -7.04 -31.27
N VAL A 40 12.15 -7.36 -31.37
CA VAL A 40 12.59 -8.76 -31.52
C VAL A 40 12.50 -9.53 -30.21
N LYS A 41 12.55 -8.83 -29.07
CA LYS A 41 12.34 -9.44 -27.76
C LYS A 41 10.84 -9.68 -27.55
N GLU A 42 10.46 -10.92 -27.25
CA GLU A 42 9.09 -11.30 -26.87
C GLU A 42 8.70 -10.77 -25.48
N PHE A 43 9.69 -10.40 -24.66
CA PHE A 43 9.48 -9.84 -23.32
C PHE A 43 10.06 -8.44 -23.22
N LEU A 44 9.25 -7.50 -22.74
CA LEU A 44 9.68 -6.12 -22.44
C LEU A 44 9.54 -5.81 -20.96
N THR A 45 10.43 -4.97 -20.43
CA THR A 45 10.20 -4.36 -19.11
C THR A 45 9.06 -3.33 -19.16
N SER A 46 8.47 -3.00 -18.01
CA SER A 46 7.40 -1.99 -17.92
C SER A 46 7.81 -0.62 -18.48
N ILE A 47 9.10 -0.27 -18.41
CA ILE A 47 9.65 1.00 -18.91
C ILE A 47 9.79 0.94 -20.43
N GLU A 48 10.40 -0.12 -20.96
CA GLU A 48 10.53 -0.35 -22.40
C GLU A 48 9.16 -0.42 -23.09
N PHE A 49 8.17 -1.02 -22.43
CA PHE A 49 6.79 -1.05 -22.91
C PHE A 49 6.19 0.37 -23.02
N ARG A 50 6.33 1.22 -21.99
CA ARG A 50 5.84 2.61 -22.05
C ARG A 50 6.58 3.44 -23.10
N GLU A 51 7.89 3.25 -23.23
CA GLU A 51 8.68 3.92 -24.29
C GLU A 51 8.19 3.50 -25.68
N LEU A 52 7.90 2.22 -25.89
CA LEU A 52 7.35 1.70 -27.14
C LEU A 52 5.98 2.30 -27.44
N VAL A 53 5.07 2.33 -26.45
CA VAL A 53 3.75 2.95 -26.58
C VAL A 53 3.87 4.43 -26.98
N ASN A 54 4.73 5.19 -26.30
CA ASN A 54 4.93 6.62 -26.59
C ASN A 54 5.53 6.87 -27.98
N LYS A 55 6.41 5.99 -28.46
CA LYS A 55 6.99 6.10 -29.81
C LYS A 55 5.96 5.80 -30.88
N ILE A 56 5.15 4.76 -30.73
CA ILE A 56 4.06 4.43 -31.66
C ILE A 56 3.00 5.54 -31.65
N ASP A 57 2.70 6.10 -30.48
CA ASP A 57 1.77 7.22 -30.37
C ASP A 57 2.27 8.46 -31.13
N LYS A 58 3.56 8.76 -31.10
CA LYS A 58 4.14 9.86 -31.90
C LYS A 58 4.21 9.56 -33.40
N ALA A 59 4.47 8.30 -33.77
CA ALA A 59 4.72 7.92 -35.16
C ALA A 59 3.45 7.73 -36.00
N PHE A 60 2.33 7.30 -35.40
CA PHE A 60 1.13 6.91 -36.16
C PHE A 60 -0.14 7.67 -35.75
N ILE A 61 -1.03 7.86 -36.72
CA ILE A 61 -2.35 8.47 -36.52
C ILE A 61 -3.40 7.37 -36.25
N VAL A 62 -4.47 7.71 -35.51
CA VAL A 62 -5.57 6.77 -35.16
C VAL A 62 -6.13 6.03 -36.38
N SER A 63 -6.28 6.72 -37.53
CA SER A 63 -6.81 6.13 -38.76
C SER A 63 -5.93 5.01 -39.31
N GLN A 64 -4.60 5.16 -39.26
CA GLN A 64 -3.63 4.16 -39.71
C GLN A 64 -3.67 2.92 -38.80
N LEU A 65 -3.66 3.11 -37.48
CA LEU A 65 -3.76 2.02 -36.51
C LEU A 65 -5.08 1.25 -36.64
N LYS A 66 -6.19 1.95 -36.87
CA LYS A 66 -7.50 1.31 -37.10
C LYS A 66 -7.54 0.52 -38.41
N ALA A 67 -6.98 1.06 -39.49
CA ALA A 67 -6.91 0.36 -40.77
C ALA A 67 -6.09 -0.93 -40.66
N PHE A 68 -4.96 -0.87 -39.95
CA PHE A 68 -4.10 -2.03 -39.68
C PHE A 68 -4.80 -3.10 -38.83
N LEU A 69 -5.43 -2.71 -37.71
CA LEU A 69 -6.16 -3.64 -36.85
C LEU A 69 -7.40 -4.24 -37.52
N LYS A 70 -8.10 -3.46 -38.38
CA LYS A 70 -9.24 -3.94 -39.16
C LYS A 70 -8.85 -5.06 -40.13
N LYS A 71 -7.65 -5.00 -40.73
CA LYS A 71 -7.15 -6.08 -41.61
C LYS A 71 -6.87 -7.39 -40.86
N ARG A 72 -6.66 -7.32 -39.55
CA ARG A 72 -6.39 -8.48 -38.68
C ARG A 72 -7.60 -8.92 -37.85
N ASP A 73 -8.79 -8.41 -38.19
CA ASP A 73 -10.06 -8.72 -37.52
C ASP A 73 -10.06 -8.44 -36.01
N LEU A 74 -9.32 -7.41 -35.58
CA LEU A 74 -9.26 -6.96 -34.19
C LEU A 74 -10.16 -5.75 -33.95
N ASP A 75 -10.66 -5.62 -32.71
CA ASP A 75 -11.52 -4.50 -32.33
C ASP A 75 -10.79 -3.16 -32.40
N TYR A 76 -11.27 -2.32 -33.32
CA TYR A 76 -10.72 -1.02 -33.69
C TYR A 76 -11.53 0.16 -33.13
N LYS A 77 -12.57 -0.07 -32.31
CA LYS A 77 -13.45 0.99 -31.75
C LYS A 77 -12.91 1.58 -30.44
N LEU A 78 -11.59 1.64 -30.28
CA LEU A 78 -10.94 2.09 -29.05
C LEU A 78 -10.21 3.43 -29.22
N LYS A 79 -9.87 4.05 -28.07
CA LYS A 79 -8.98 5.22 -28.01
C LYS A 79 -7.56 4.83 -28.43
N LYS A 80 -6.81 5.79 -28.96
CA LYS A 80 -5.48 5.57 -29.56
C LYS A 80 -4.52 4.74 -28.69
N VAL A 81 -4.36 5.11 -27.42
CA VAL A 81 -3.49 4.39 -26.46
C VAL A 81 -3.88 2.92 -26.33
N LYS A 82 -5.18 2.62 -26.19
CA LYS A 82 -5.68 1.25 -26.09
C LYS A 82 -5.50 0.45 -27.40
N LEU A 83 -5.54 1.11 -28.56
CA LEU A 83 -5.24 0.46 -29.84
C LEU A 83 -3.76 0.05 -29.90
N ILE A 84 -2.86 0.88 -29.37
CA ILE A 84 -1.42 0.59 -29.32
C ILE A 84 -1.15 -0.55 -28.34
N GLU A 85 -1.75 -0.53 -27.15
CA GLU A 85 -1.64 -1.62 -26.18
C GLU A 85 -2.10 -2.94 -26.79
N LYS A 86 -3.28 -2.98 -27.43
CA LYS A 86 -3.77 -4.17 -28.14
C LYS A 86 -2.85 -4.61 -29.27
N LEU A 87 -2.28 -3.67 -30.01
CA LEU A 87 -1.33 -3.99 -31.07
C LEU A 87 -0.09 -4.69 -30.49
N ILE A 88 0.46 -4.18 -29.39
CA ILE A 88 1.64 -4.79 -28.75
C ILE A 88 1.29 -6.16 -28.13
N SER A 89 0.15 -6.28 -27.45
CA SER A 89 -0.23 -7.51 -26.73
C SER A 89 -0.84 -8.60 -27.62
N GLU A 90 -1.77 -8.25 -28.52
CA GLU A 90 -2.54 -9.22 -29.31
C GLU A 90 -1.91 -9.46 -30.69
N VAL A 91 -1.34 -8.44 -31.34
CA VAL A 91 -0.72 -8.60 -32.66
C VAL A 91 0.74 -9.04 -32.53
N TRP A 92 1.52 -8.36 -31.69
CA TRP A 92 2.94 -8.66 -31.54
C TRP A 92 3.23 -9.69 -30.47
N LYS A 93 2.26 -10.03 -29.61
CA LYS A 93 2.38 -11.03 -28.54
C LYS A 93 3.55 -10.74 -27.59
N VAL A 94 3.78 -9.46 -27.32
CA VAL A 94 4.86 -9.02 -26.44
C VAL A 94 4.33 -8.99 -25.02
N GLU A 95 4.90 -9.79 -24.14
CA GLU A 95 4.53 -9.87 -22.74
C GLU A 95 5.40 -8.96 -21.88
N ILE A 96 4.83 -8.40 -20.82
CA ILE A 96 5.60 -7.61 -19.85
C ILE A 96 6.31 -8.60 -18.93
N LYS A 97 7.63 -8.52 -18.85
CA LYS A 97 8.40 -9.30 -17.88
C LYS A 97 8.11 -8.77 -16.48
N VAL A 98 7.24 -9.47 -15.76
CA VAL A 98 6.98 -9.23 -14.34
C VAL A 98 7.88 -10.15 -13.55
N GLU A 99 8.73 -9.58 -12.70
CA GLU A 99 9.51 -10.36 -11.75
C GLU A 99 8.72 -10.47 -10.45
N GLU A 100 8.70 -11.67 -9.88
CA GLU A 100 8.13 -11.92 -8.56
C GLU A 100 9.26 -12.28 -7.59
N GLN A 101 9.28 -11.63 -6.43
CA GLN A 101 10.26 -11.91 -5.39
C GLN A 101 9.55 -12.26 -4.09
N TYR A 102 9.85 -13.44 -3.57
CA TYR A 102 9.36 -13.95 -2.30
C TYR A 102 10.31 -13.54 -1.17
N ILE A 103 9.74 -13.00 -0.09
CA ILE A 103 10.51 -12.53 1.07
C ILE A 103 9.85 -13.04 2.36
N GLN A 104 10.64 -13.71 3.19
CA GLN A 104 10.24 -14.09 4.54
C GLN A 104 10.27 -12.87 5.46
N ALA A 105 9.24 -12.70 6.30
CA ALA A 105 9.08 -11.52 7.15
C ALA A 105 8.81 -11.91 8.61
N LYS A 106 9.07 -10.99 9.53
CA LYS A 106 8.61 -11.14 10.91
C LYS A 106 7.16 -10.64 11.04
N PRO A 107 6.38 -11.13 12.03
CA PRO A 107 5.02 -10.66 12.26
C PRO A 107 4.92 -9.13 12.44
N ILE A 108 5.88 -8.54 13.16
CA ILE A 108 5.99 -7.10 13.37
C ILE A 108 6.19 -6.32 12.05
N ASP A 109 6.98 -6.86 11.13
CA ASP A 109 7.24 -6.22 9.83
C ASP A 109 5.94 -6.21 9.00
N LEU A 110 5.21 -7.33 8.99
CA LEU A 110 3.92 -7.45 8.31
C LEU A 110 2.87 -6.50 8.90
N PHE A 111 2.85 -6.34 10.23
CA PHE A 111 1.98 -5.38 10.91
C PHE A 111 2.21 -3.95 10.44
N PHE A 112 3.48 -3.50 10.41
CA PHE A 112 3.79 -2.15 9.96
C PHE A 112 3.58 -1.93 8.46
N MET A 113 3.83 -2.96 7.64
CA MET A 113 3.57 -2.94 6.20
C MET A 113 2.09 -2.81 5.87
N LEU A 114 1.22 -3.55 6.57
CA LEU A 114 -0.24 -3.42 6.42
C LEU A 114 -0.68 -2.02 6.83
N GLY A 115 -0.28 -1.58 8.02
CA GLY A 115 -0.71 -0.32 8.60
C GLY A 115 -2.22 -0.27 8.86
N PRO A 116 -2.74 0.88 9.33
CA PRO A 116 -4.16 1.05 9.64
C PRO A 116 -5.01 0.86 8.39
N ASP A 117 -5.99 -0.03 8.45
CA ASP A 117 -6.93 -0.37 7.37
C ASP A 117 -6.28 -0.71 6.02
N GLY A 118 -5.03 -1.19 6.04
CA GLY A 118 -4.27 -1.49 4.82
C GLY A 118 -3.80 -0.24 4.05
N LYS A 119 -3.90 0.96 4.65
CA LYS A 119 -3.53 2.22 3.98
C LYS A 119 -2.05 2.24 3.59
N THR A 120 -1.17 1.81 4.50
CA THR A 120 0.28 1.79 4.25
C THR A 120 0.63 0.81 3.12
N LEU A 121 -0.01 -0.36 3.07
CA LEU A 121 0.18 -1.30 1.97
C LEU A 121 -0.24 -0.69 0.62
N ARG A 122 -1.41 -0.03 0.56
CA ARG A 122 -1.90 0.62 -0.67
C ARG A 122 -0.99 1.76 -1.11
N GLU A 123 -0.47 2.53 -0.16
CA GLU A 123 0.51 3.59 -0.42
C GLU A 123 1.80 3.01 -0.98
N LEU A 124 2.34 1.94 -0.38
CA LEU A 124 3.51 1.21 -0.88
C LEU A 124 3.30 0.74 -2.31
N GLU A 125 2.21 0.03 -2.60
CA GLU A 125 1.88 -0.45 -3.95
C GLU A 125 1.76 0.71 -4.97
N SER A 126 1.04 1.78 -4.62
CA SER A 126 0.80 2.90 -5.54
C SER A 126 2.05 3.71 -5.85
N GLN A 127 2.90 3.97 -4.84
CA GLN A 127 4.08 4.81 -5.01
C GLN A 127 5.24 4.06 -5.66
N SER A 128 5.33 2.75 -5.44
CA SER A 128 6.36 1.91 -6.05
C SER A 128 5.91 1.23 -7.34
N ASN A 129 4.63 1.31 -7.72
CA ASN A 129 4.08 0.68 -8.92
C ASN A 129 4.31 -0.85 -8.95
N VAL A 130 4.18 -1.48 -7.78
CA VAL A 130 4.26 -2.94 -7.61
C VAL A 130 2.97 -3.49 -7.03
N LYS A 131 2.81 -4.81 -7.12
CA LYS A 131 1.78 -5.54 -6.37
C LYS A 131 2.44 -6.32 -5.23
N ILE A 132 1.91 -6.16 -4.02
CA ILE A 132 2.40 -6.86 -2.82
C ILE A 132 1.31 -7.83 -2.36
N LYS A 133 1.64 -9.11 -2.28
CA LYS A 133 0.77 -10.15 -1.70
C LYS A 133 1.34 -10.55 -0.35
N ILE A 134 0.54 -10.47 0.71
CA ILE A 134 0.95 -10.87 2.07
C ILE A 134 0.32 -12.22 2.40
N ASP A 135 1.15 -13.15 2.87
CA ASP A 135 0.74 -14.44 3.40
C ASP A 135 0.97 -14.46 4.91
N LEU A 136 -0.13 -14.28 5.66
CA LEU A 136 -0.11 -14.30 7.12
C LEU A 136 0.13 -15.70 7.70
N LYS A 137 -0.13 -16.77 6.93
CA LYS A 137 0.08 -18.15 7.41
C LYS A 137 1.55 -18.52 7.39
N ASN A 138 2.23 -18.15 6.30
CA ASN A 138 3.65 -18.44 6.10
C ASN A 138 4.56 -17.31 6.60
N LEU A 139 3.99 -16.22 7.13
CA LEU A 139 4.71 -15.02 7.58
C LEU A 139 5.64 -14.48 6.50
N SER A 140 5.08 -14.24 5.32
CA SER A 140 5.86 -13.82 4.15
C SER A 140 5.08 -12.89 3.24
N TYR A 141 5.78 -12.30 2.30
CA TYR A 141 5.17 -11.48 1.26
C TYR A 141 5.88 -11.64 -0.08
N THR A 142 5.12 -11.45 -1.16
CA THR A 142 5.61 -11.47 -2.54
C THR A 142 5.45 -10.10 -3.16
N ILE A 143 6.53 -9.56 -3.72
CA ILE A 143 6.51 -8.32 -4.52
C ILE A 143 6.54 -8.72 -5.99
N ALA A 144 5.58 -8.24 -6.78
CA ALA A 144 5.50 -8.43 -8.22
C ALA A 144 5.59 -7.07 -8.93
N GLY A 145 6.53 -6.91 -9.86
CA GLY A 145 6.72 -5.65 -10.58
C GLY A 145 7.89 -5.68 -11.55
N SER A 146 8.29 -4.49 -12.01
CA SER A 146 9.54 -4.33 -12.75
C SER A 146 10.74 -4.37 -11.79
N PRO A 147 11.95 -4.75 -12.23
CA PRO A 147 13.11 -4.85 -11.33
C PRO A 147 13.43 -3.54 -10.59
N GLN A 148 13.29 -2.40 -11.27
CA GLN A 148 13.52 -1.08 -10.67
C GLN A 148 12.43 -0.71 -9.64
N ASP A 149 11.17 -1.04 -9.96
CA ASP A 149 10.03 -0.81 -9.08
C ASP A 149 10.11 -1.70 -7.82
N ILE A 150 10.61 -2.94 -7.96
CA ILE A 150 10.84 -3.86 -6.85
C ILE A 150 11.92 -3.33 -5.90
N GLU A 151 13.05 -2.86 -6.41
CA GLU A 151 14.10 -2.27 -5.56
C GLU A 151 13.59 -1.02 -4.84
N LYS A 152 12.83 -0.16 -5.53
CA LYS A 152 12.16 0.98 -4.91
C LYS A 152 11.19 0.53 -3.80
N ALA A 153 10.39 -0.51 -4.04
CA ALA A 153 9.47 -1.06 -3.06
C ALA A 153 10.21 -1.60 -1.83
N LYS A 154 11.32 -2.33 -2.01
CA LYS A 154 12.15 -2.82 -0.91
C LYS A 154 12.69 -1.70 -0.03
N ASP A 155 13.19 -0.62 -0.63
CA ASP A 155 13.69 0.53 0.12
C ASP A 155 12.58 1.24 0.89
N MET A 156 11.38 1.33 0.33
CA MET A 156 10.22 1.86 1.04
C MET A 156 9.77 0.95 2.19
N ILE A 157 9.74 -0.37 1.97
CA ILE A 157 9.40 -1.35 3.00
C ILE A 157 10.38 -1.23 4.17
N LYS A 158 11.69 -1.18 3.93
CA LYS A 158 12.71 -0.99 4.98
C LYS A 158 12.47 0.23 5.87
N ARG A 159 11.95 1.33 5.29
CA ARG A 159 11.63 2.55 6.04
C ARG A 159 10.41 2.34 6.93
N VAL A 160 9.37 1.69 6.41
CA VAL A 160 8.13 1.42 7.15
C VAL A 160 8.34 0.37 8.25
N THR A 161 9.24 -0.58 8.03
CA THR A 161 9.63 -1.60 9.03
C THR A 161 10.77 -1.14 9.93
N SER A 162 11.06 0.16 9.97
CA SER A 162 12.00 0.73 10.96
C SER A 162 11.22 1.10 12.22
N TYR A 163 11.49 0.39 13.30
CA TYR A 163 10.84 0.59 14.60
C TYR A 163 11.88 0.52 15.72
N GLN A 164 11.47 1.02 16.88
CA GLN A 164 12.21 0.91 18.13
C GLN A 164 11.41 0.03 19.08
N SER A 165 12.10 -0.63 20.00
CA SER A 165 11.49 -1.56 20.96
C SER A 165 11.94 -1.23 22.37
N VAL A 166 11.02 -1.34 23.32
CA VAL A 166 11.29 -1.20 24.76
C VAL A 166 10.70 -2.38 25.48
N THR A 167 11.47 -2.93 26.42
CA THR A 167 11.02 -4.04 27.26
C THR A 167 10.42 -3.52 28.56
N MET A 168 9.30 -4.09 28.96
CA MET A 168 8.54 -3.75 30.15
C MET A 168 8.17 -5.01 30.93
N GLU A 169 8.25 -4.92 32.26
CA GLU A 169 7.80 -6.00 33.15
C GLU A 169 6.28 -6.05 33.22
N LEU A 170 5.70 -7.25 33.09
CA LEU A 170 4.27 -7.43 33.41
C LEU A 170 4.04 -7.33 34.93
N PRO A 171 2.99 -6.63 35.36
CA PRO A 171 2.54 -6.68 36.74
C PRO A 171 2.22 -8.11 37.21
N SER A 172 2.53 -8.41 38.47
CA SER A 172 2.44 -9.76 39.04
C SER A 172 1.03 -10.35 39.03
N HIS A 173 -0.01 -9.51 39.12
CA HIS A 173 -1.42 -9.94 39.07
C HIS A 173 -1.90 -10.35 37.67
N ILE A 174 -1.17 -9.97 36.61
CA ILE A 174 -1.51 -10.32 35.22
C ILE A 174 -0.82 -11.61 34.79
N LYS A 175 0.29 -11.98 35.44
CA LYS A 175 1.12 -13.15 35.10
C LYS A 175 0.41 -14.51 35.22
N ASN A 176 -0.83 -14.57 35.73
CA ASN A 176 -1.51 -15.82 36.13
C ASN A 176 -2.88 -16.10 35.48
N ASN A 177 -3.46 -15.19 34.72
CA ASN A 177 -4.70 -15.52 34.01
C ASN A 177 -4.34 -16.09 32.65
N ASN A 178 -4.78 -17.32 32.37
CA ASN A 178 -4.62 -18.03 31.09
C ASN A 178 -5.28 -17.33 29.89
N LYS A 179 -5.69 -16.08 30.04
CA LYS A 179 -6.21 -15.24 28.95
C LYS A 179 -5.02 -14.69 28.19
N SER A 180 -4.99 -14.95 26.88
CA SER A 180 -4.01 -14.32 26.02
C SER A 180 -4.17 -12.79 26.13
N LEU A 181 -3.08 -12.02 26.05
CA LEU A 181 -3.17 -10.54 26.06
C LEU A 181 -4.06 -10.00 24.92
N GLN A 182 -4.28 -10.81 23.89
CA GLN A 182 -5.19 -10.54 22.78
C GLN A 182 -6.67 -10.51 23.21
N GLU A 183 -7.04 -11.18 24.31
CA GLU A 183 -8.40 -11.17 24.86
C GLU A 183 -8.69 -9.94 25.71
N ILE A 184 -7.73 -9.02 25.87
CA ILE A 184 -7.86 -7.80 26.65
C ILE A 184 -8.19 -6.63 25.70
N PRO A 185 -9.45 -6.13 25.66
CA PRO A 185 -9.88 -5.16 24.65
C PRO A 185 -9.04 -3.89 24.61
N PHE A 186 -8.69 -3.32 25.77
CA PHE A 186 -7.90 -2.10 25.84
C PHE A 186 -6.48 -2.27 25.27
N VAL A 187 -5.90 -3.48 25.30
CA VAL A 187 -4.57 -3.72 24.72
C VAL A 187 -4.66 -3.58 23.19
N GLN A 188 -5.73 -4.10 22.59
CA GLN A 188 -5.97 -3.96 21.16
C GLN A 188 -6.19 -2.49 20.78
N ASP A 189 -6.94 -1.74 21.57
CA ASP A 189 -7.21 -0.32 21.32
C ASP A 189 -5.94 0.54 21.40
N ILE A 190 -5.09 0.31 22.42
CA ILE A 190 -3.79 0.97 22.55
C ILE A 190 -2.89 0.60 21.34
N CYS A 191 -2.87 -0.67 20.94
CA CYS A 191 -2.12 -1.13 19.77
C CYS A 191 -2.52 -0.39 18.48
N MET A 192 -3.82 -0.30 18.21
CA MET A 192 -4.36 0.33 17.02
C MET A 192 -4.18 1.85 17.03
N SER A 193 -4.46 2.50 18.17
CA SER A 193 -4.44 3.97 18.28
C SER A 193 -3.03 4.54 18.20
N LEU A 194 -2.06 3.88 18.82
CA LEU A 194 -0.67 4.35 18.87
C LEU A 194 0.23 3.71 17.81
N ARG A 195 -0.32 2.81 16.99
CA ARG A 195 0.43 2.05 15.97
C ARG A 195 1.65 1.37 16.58
N ILE A 196 1.41 0.58 17.62
CA ILE A 196 2.42 -0.20 18.32
C ILE A 196 2.16 -1.69 18.13
N PHE A 197 3.21 -2.48 18.24
CA PHE A 197 3.18 -3.93 18.24
C PHE A 197 3.66 -4.41 19.60
N ILE A 198 2.85 -5.24 20.27
CA ILE A 198 3.17 -5.79 21.58
C ILE A 198 3.36 -7.30 21.43
N GLU A 199 4.50 -7.79 21.90
CA GLU A 199 4.81 -9.21 21.98
C GLU A 199 5.25 -9.58 23.39
N VAL A 200 5.07 -10.85 23.75
CA VAL A 200 5.52 -11.39 25.04
C VAL A 200 6.74 -12.25 24.78
N ASP A 201 7.86 -11.87 25.37
CA ASP A 201 9.09 -12.66 25.31
C ASP A 201 8.99 -13.93 26.19
N THR A 202 9.87 -14.88 25.92
CA THR A 202 10.14 -16.10 26.69
C THR A 202 10.26 -15.86 28.21
N ASN A 203 10.79 -14.71 28.62
CA ASN A 203 10.92 -14.31 30.02
C ASN A 203 9.63 -13.76 30.64
N LYS A 204 8.48 -13.85 29.95
CA LYS A 204 7.21 -13.20 30.33
C LYS A 204 7.38 -11.69 30.54
N GLN A 205 8.14 -11.05 29.66
CA GLN A 205 8.28 -9.60 29.58
C GLN A 205 7.56 -9.11 28.32
N LEU A 206 7.01 -7.90 28.38
CA LEU A 206 6.39 -7.25 27.22
C LEU A 206 7.46 -6.52 26.43
N ILE A 207 7.52 -6.79 25.13
CA ILE A 207 8.27 -5.99 24.19
C ILE A 207 7.26 -5.12 23.45
N ILE A 208 7.36 -3.81 23.66
CA ILE A 208 6.53 -2.81 23.00
C ILE A 208 7.36 -2.19 21.89
N SER A 209 6.92 -2.37 20.65
CA SER A 209 7.59 -1.86 19.47
C SER A 209 6.76 -0.81 18.74
N GLY A 210 7.38 0.26 18.26
CA GLY A 210 6.68 1.35 17.58
C GLY A 210 7.60 2.16 16.66
N PRO A 211 7.03 2.94 15.73
CA PRO A 211 7.81 3.74 14.79
C PRO A 211 8.47 4.96 15.46
N LEU A 212 7.84 5.50 16.52
CA LEU A 212 8.29 6.69 17.23
C LEU A 212 8.41 6.40 18.73
N GLN A 213 9.43 6.98 19.38
CA GLN A 213 9.59 6.84 20.84
C GLN A 213 8.42 7.41 21.64
N GLN A 214 7.78 8.47 21.15
CA GLN A 214 6.62 9.07 21.82
C GLN A 214 5.48 8.05 21.92
N ASN A 215 5.19 7.33 20.84
CA ASN A 215 4.15 6.29 20.82
C ASN A 215 4.47 5.17 21.82
N ILE A 216 5.74 4.75 21.93
CA ILE A 216 6.17 3.71 22.87
C ILE A 216 6.01 4.20 24.31
N LYS A 217 6.39 5.44 24.61
CA LYS A 217 6.24 6.04 25.94
C LYS A 217 4.77 6.16 26.33
N GLU A 218 3.93 6.61 25.41
CA GLU A 218 2.49 6.75 25.67
C GLU A 218 1.81 5.39 25.84
N ALA A 219 2.17 4.41 25.01
CA ALA A 219 1.72 3.04 25.17
C ALA A 219 2.09 2.46 26.54
N SER A 220 3.34 2.67 26.94
CA SER A 220 3.86 2.26 28.24
C SER A 220 3.07 2.91 29.38
N ARG A 221 2.73 4.18 29.25
CA ARG A 221 1.92 4.93 30.22
C ARG A 221 0.51 4.38 30.32
N LEU A 222 -0.17 4.19 29.17
CA LEU A 222 -1.55 3.69 29.11
C LEU A 222 -1.67 2.26 29.62
N LEU A 223 -0.72 1.39 29.26
CA LEU A 223 -0.70 0.01 29.75
C LEU A 223 -0.50 -0.03 31.27
N ASN A 224 0.45 0.75 31.79
CA ASN A 224 0.66 0.85 33.24
C ASN A 224 -0.59 1.36 33.96
N PHE A 225 -1.25 2.39 33.43
CA PHE A 225 -2.51 2.89 33.99
C PHE A 225 -3.58 1.81 33.99
N ALA A 226 -3.80 1.17 32.83
CA ALA A 226 -4.83 0.16 32.65
C ALA A 226 -4.66 -1.04 33.59
N TRP A 227 -3.42 -1.44 33.87
CA TRP A 227 -3.16 -2.57 34.76
C TRP A 227 -3.32 -2.26 36.25
N HIS A 228 -3.05 -1.02 36.69
CA HIS A 228 -3.06 -0.66 38.11
C HIS A 228 -4.39 -0.05 38.56
N GLN A 229 -5.25 0.41 37.63
CA GLN A 229 -6.56 1.02 37.92
C GLN A 229 -7.68 0.43 37.05
N PRO A 230 -7.95 -0.89 37.13
CA PRO A 230 -8.93 -1.57 36.26
C PRO A 230 -10.36 -1.01 36.39
N ASP A 231 -10.76 -0.59 37.59
CA ASP A 231 -12.11 -0.08 37.88
C ASP A 231 -12.38 1.32 37.28
N GLN A 232 -11.35 2.04 36.81
CA GLN A 232 -11.46 3.35 36.14
C GLN A 232 -11.34 3.27 34.61
N ASN A 233 -11.02 2.09 34.07
CA ASN A 233 -10.73 1.91 32.65
C ASN A 233 -11.96 1.96 31.74
N GLU A 234 -13.16 1.72 32.26
CA GLU A 234 -14.39 1.70 31.44
C GLU A 234 -14.76 3.11 30.91
N THR A 235 -14.28 4.19 31.54
CA THR A 235 -14.58 5.58 31.14
C THR A 235 -13.35 6.41 30.78
N ASP A 236 -12.18 6.18 31.39
CA ASP A 236 -11.09 7.18 31.36
C ASP A 236 -10.05 6.98 30.25
N LEU A 237 -9.97 5.79 29.63
CA LEU A 237 -9.08 5.57 28.49
C LEU A 237 -9.52 6.36 27.24
N LEU A 238 -10.80 6.73 27.16
CA LEU A 238 -11.35 7.63 26.13
C LEU A 238 -11.20 9.11 26.48
N LEU A 239 -10.87 9.44 27.73
CA LEU A 239 -10.77 10.81 28.24
C LEU A 239 -9.32 11.30 28.42
N CYS A 240 -8.32 10.44 28.23
CA CYS A 240 -6.91 10.83 28.15
C CYS A 240 -6.57 11.54 26.83
N ASN A 241 -7.34 12.58 26.46
CA ASN A 241 -6.87 13.58 25.51
C ASN A 241 -5.90 14.52 26.23
N ASP A 242 -4.83 14.85 25.53
CA ASP A 242 -3.80 15.81 25.91
C ASP A 242 -4.41 17.02 26.65
N THR A 243 -4.08 17.21 27.92
CA THR A 243 -4.57 18.35 28.72
C THR A 243 -4.13 19.70 28.14
N ALA A 244 -3.25 19.70 27.15
CA ALA A 244 -2.79 20.88 26.43
C ALA A 244 -3.77 21.35 25.32
N ASN A 245 -4.66 20.50 24.81
CA ASN A 245 -5.56 20.82 23.70
C ASN A 245 -7.02 20.65 24.10
N PHE A 246 -7.53 21.58 24.91
CA PHE A 246 -8.96 21.64 25.19
C PHE A 246 -9.74 22.01 23.93
N ASN A 247 -10.43 21.04 23.33
CA ASN A 247 -11.61 21.36 22.52
C ASN A 247 -12.71 21.83 23.47
N GLU A 248 -13.39 22.92 23.08
CA GLU A 248 -14.43 23.56 23.89
C GLU A 248 -15.57 22.60 24.25
N TYR A 249 -15.77 21.54 23.45
CA TYR A 249 -16.75 20.50 23.67
C TYR A 249 -16.11 19.11 23.78
N SER A 250 -16.48 18.37 24.83
CA SER A 250 -16.09 16.97 25.01
C SER A 250 -17.32 16.08 25.13
N PHE A 251 -17.12 14.80 24.85
CA PHE A 251 -18.11 13.77 25.14
C PHE A 251 -18.10 13.45 26.63
N PHE A 252 -19.27 13.51 27.26
CA PHE A 252 -19.43 13.13 28.66
C PHE A 252 -20.00 11.71 28.75
N PRO A 253 -19.33 10.78 29.45
CA PRO A 253 -19.94 9.52 29.83
C PRO A 253 -20.91 9.81 30.98
N ILE A 254 -22.20 9.93 30.67
CA ILE A 254 -23.24 9.76 31.69
C ILE A 254 -23.86 8.40 31.41
N HIS A 255 -23.37 7.39 32.14
CA HIS A 255 -24.00 6.08 32.16
C HIS A 255 -24.69 5.91 33.51
N ASP A 256 -25.98 6.21 33.55
CA ASP A 256 -26.85 5.75 34.62
C ASP A 256 -27.81 4.73 34.00
N SER A 257 -27.42 3.46 34.07
CA SER A 257 -28.20 2.35 33.52
C SER A 257 -29.52 2.14 34.24
N GLU A 258 -29.65 2.60 35.49
CA GLU A 258 -30.84 2.41 36.28
C GLU A 258 -31.97 3.35 35.84
N THR A 259 -31.63 4.56 35.39
CA THR A 259 -32.62 5.55 34.90
C THR A 259 -33.00 5.40 33.43
N MET A 260 -32.39 4.47 32.69
CA MET A 260 -32.63 4.25 31.26
C MET A 260 -33.55 3.07 30.94
N SER A 261 -34.31 3.19 29.84
CA SER A 261 -35.21 2.14 29.35
C SER A 261 -34.44 0.91 28.84
N LEU A 262 -35.05 -0.28 28.96
CA LEU A 262 -34.42 -1.58 28.64
C LEU A 262 -33.74 -1.65 27.26
N TYR A 263 -34.35 -1.05 26.23
CA TYR A 263 -33.80 -0.99 24.88
C TYR A 263 -32.59 -0.05 24.78
N ASN A 264 -32.60 1.03 25.55
CA ASN A 264 -31.59 2.08 25.49
C ASN A 264 -30.40 1.86 26.45
N ARG A 265 -30.50 0.94 27.41
CA ARG A 265 -29.40 0.56 28.32
C ARG A 265 -28.15 0.04 27.59
N TYR A 266 -28.34 -0.50 26.39
CA TYR A 266 -27.26 -1.11 25.61
C TYR A 266 -26.84 -0.26 24.40
N LEU A 267 -27.38 0.96 24.28
CA LEU A 267 -26.99 1.92 23.26
C LEU A 267 -25.98 2.91 23.87
N ASN A 268 -24.85 3.14 23.20
CA ASN A 268 -23.84 4.09 23.66
C ASN A 268 -24.26 5.53 23.30
N TRP A 269 -24.93 6.21 24.23
CA TRP A 269 -25.36 7.60 24.05
C TRP A 269 -24.24 8.53 24.49
N HIS A 270 -23.58 9.18 23.53
CA HIS A 270 -22.56 10.19 23.82
C HIS A 270 -23.19 11.57 23.69
N ARG A 271 -23.26 12.35 24.78
CA ARG A 271 -23.66 13.78 24.71
C ARG A 271 -22.41 14.63 24.50
N VAL A 272 -22.48 15.55 23.54
CA VAL A 272 -21.50 16.64 23.36
C VAL A 272 -21.86 17.77 24.32
N GLY A 273 -20.92 18.21 25.16
CA GLY A 273 -21.12 19.35 26.05
C GLY A 273 -19.85 20.15 26.27
N ARG A 274 -19.99 21.40 26.75
CA ARG A 274 -18.86 22.33 26.92
C ARG A 274 -18.04 21.99 28.17
N VAL A 275 -16.71 21.87 28.04
CA VAL A 275 -15.80 21.69 29.20
C VAL A 275 -15.24 23.05 29.57
N GLY A 276 -15.71 23.61 30.68
CA GLY A 276 -15.17 24.83 31.29
C GLY A 276 -14.93 24.63 32.79
N PRO A 277 -14.09 25.46 33.42
CA PRO A 277 -13.89 25.41 34.87
C PRO A 277 -15.24 25.65 35.55
N LYS A 278 -15.71 24.67 36.33
CA LYS A 278 -16.96 24.80 37.08
C LYS A 278 -16.90 26.06 37.94
N VAL A 279 -17.86 26.96 37.74
CA VAL A 279 -18.27 27.92 38.75
C VAL A 279 -19.13 27.13 39.75
N PHE A 280 -18.59 26.96 40.96
CA PHE A 280 -19.15 26.47 42.23
C PHE A 280 -20.17 25.33 42.19
#